data_AF-A0A6J4S0E0-F1
#
_entry.id   AF-A0A6J4S0E0-F1
#
_cell.length_a   1.000
_cell.length_b   1.000
_cell.length_c   1.000
_cell.angle_alpha   90.00
_cell.angle_beta   90.00
_cell.angle_gamma   90.00
#
_symmetry.space_group_name_H-M   'P 1'
#
loop_
_entity.id
_entity.type
_entity.pdbx_description
1 polymer ?
#
loop_
_entity_poly.entity_id
_entity_poly.type
_entity_poly.pdbx_seq_one_letter_code
_entity_poly.pdbx_strand_id
1 'polypeptide(L)'
;MPLEPFSVLAAQPEPALDELALALAAEFGQTDAQGALSELDRLGAELAPARGASPAAEVEALRELLGVRHDFAGAVDEYDHPDHSMLDLVIERRRGLPIVLSIVYVEVARRAGVALAGVGLPRHYVAGHFGADPPLLLDPFGRGAPLGAQPGLRPSGVHETVARMLNNLVGSYRRRGDLSRAIRAAEMRLELRLDEPSKALFEAELRSLRAHLN
;
A
#
# COMPACT_ATOMS: atom_id res chain seq x y z
N MET A 1 -10.30 3.70 -18.95
CA MET A 1 -11.59 3.17 -18.43
C MET A 1 -11.83 3.85 -17.11
N PRO A 2 -13.07 4.24 -16.74
CA PRO A 2 -13.31 4.80 -15.41
C PRO A 2 -12.92 3.79 -14.32
N LEU A 3 -12.41 4.29 -13.19
CA LEU A 3 -12.08 3.47 -12.04
C LEU A 3 -13.37 2.87 -11.44
N GLU A 4 -13.37 1.56 -11.20
CA GLU A 4 -14.50 0.88 -10.57
C GLU A 4 -14.65 1.29 -9.08
N PRO A 5 -15.88 1.32 -8.54
CA PRO A 5 -16.09 1.62 -7.12
C PRO A 5 -15.37 0.64 -6.19
N PHE A 6 -14.96 1.11 -5.00
CA PHE A 6 -14.22 0.31 -4.02
C PHE A 6 -14.95 -1.00 -3.68
N SER A 7 -16.26 -0.95 -3.43
CA SER A 7 -17.06 -2.12 -3.06
C SER A 7 -17.09 -3.21 -4.15
N VAL A 8 -17.03 -2.82 -5.42
CA VAL A 8 -16.98 -3.74 -6.56
C VAL A 8 -15.63 -4.45 -6.63
N LEU A 9 -14.53 -3.69 -6.50
CA LEU A 9 -13.18 -4.25 -6.46
C LEU A 9 -12.95 -5.12 -5.21
N ALA A 10 -13.40 -4.66 -4.04
CA ALA A 10 -13.26 -5.37 -2.77
C ALA A 10 -14.01 -6.71 -2.74
N ALA A 11 -15.08 -6.86 -3.54
CA ALA A 11 -15.79 -8.13 -3.66
C ALA A 11 -15.00 -9.20 -4.44
N GLN A 12 -14.02 -8.79 -5.27
CA GLN A 12 -13.24 -9.70 -6.10
C GLN A 12 -12.26 -10.54 -5.26
N PRO A 13 -12.01 -11.82 -5.61
CA PRO A 13 -11.02 -12.65 -4.93
C PRO A 13 -9.62 -12.06 -4.97
N GLU A 14 -9.19 -11.60 -6.15
CA GLU A 14 -7.85 -11.07 -6.42
C GLU A 14 -7.95 -9.78 -7.25
N PRO A 15 -8.40 -8.66 -6.67
CA PRO A 15 -8.44 -7.38 -7.38
C PRO A 15 -7.03 -6.86 -7.66
N ALA A 16 -6.89 -6.00 -8.67
CA ALA A 16 -5.65 -5.26 -8.88
C ALA A 16 -5.39 -4.33 -7.69
N LEU A 17 -4.17 -4.39 -7.13
CA LEU A 17 -3.83 -3.70 -5.89
C LEU A 17 -3.80 -2.18 -6.06
N ASP A 18 -3.24 -1.69 -7.17
CA ASP A 18 -3.26 -0.27 -7.55
C ASP A 18 -4.70 0.25 -7.70
N GLU A 19 -5.55 -0.46 -8.45
CA GLU A 19 -6.96 -0.06 -8.64
C GLU A 19 -7.73 -0.05 -7.32
N LEU A 20 -7.59 -1.07 -6.47
CA LEU A 20 -8.28 -1.11 -5.18
C LEU A 20 -7.79 0.00 -4.24
N ALA A 21 -6.49 0.31 -4.24
CA ALA A 21 -5.93 1.40 -3.45
C ALA A 21 -6.37 2.79 -3.96
N LEU A 22 -6.50 2.97 -5.27
CA LEU A 22 -7.04 4.21 -5.87
C LEU A 22 -8.54 4.34 -5.61
N ALA A 23 -9.30 3.25 -5.66
CA ALA A 23 -10.72 3.27 -5.37
C ALA A 23 -10.98 3.59 -3.90
N LEU A 24 -10.11 3.11 -3.01
CA LEU A 24 -10.08 3.55 -1.62
C LEU A 24 -9.83 5.06 -1.50
N ALA A 25 -8.87 5.61 -2.24
CA ALA A 25 -8.57 7.04 -2.18
C ALA A 25 -9.77 7.90 -2.62
N ALA A 26 -10.46 7.47 -3.68
CA ALA A 26 -11.63 8.15 -4.23
C ALA A 26 -12.82 8.22 -3.24
N GLU A 27 -12.87 7.36 -2.23
CA GLU A 27 -13.89 7.41 -1.17
C GLU A 27 -13.67 8.56 -0.16
N PHE A 28 -12.45 9.11 -0.11
CA PHE A 28 -12.08 10.15 0.86
C PHE A 28 -11.80 11.52 0.22
N GLY A 29 -11.71 11.60 -1.10
CA GLY A 29 -11.44 12.85 -1.80
C GLY A 29 -11.49 12.73 -3.33
N GLN A 30 -11.15 13.83 -4.00
CA GLN A 30 -10.91 13.80 -5.44
C GLN A 30 -9.60 13.04 -5.72
N THR A 31 -9.61 12.19 -6.75
CA THR A 31 -8.48 11.30 -7.07
C THR A 31 -8.17 11.35 -8.56
N ASP A 32 -6.91 11.59 -8.92
CA ASP A 32 -6.42 11.43 -10.29
C ASP A 32 -5.93 9.99 -10.53
N ALA A 33 -6.89 9.08 -10.62
CA ALA A 33 -6.60 7.65 -10.78
C ALA A 33 -5.88 7.34 -12.10
N GLN A 34 -6.27 8.02 -13.19
CA GLN A 34 -5.67 7.79 -14.50
C GLN A 34 -4.22 8.29 -14.54
N GLY A 35 -3.95 9.46 -13.96
CA GLY A 35 -2.59 9.98 -13.82
C GLY A 35 -1.71 9.05 -12.99
N ALA A 36 -2.21 8.59 -11.84
CA ALA A 36 -1.52 7.65 -10.98
C ALA A 36 -1.17 6.33 -11.69
N LEU A 37 -2.13 5.70 -12.37
CA LEU A 37 -1.88 4.46 -13.13
C LEU A 37 -0.88 4.66 -14.26
N SER A 38 -1.00 5.77 -15.00
CA SER A 38 -0.08 6.09 -16.10
C SER A 38 1.34 6.33 -15.60
N GLU A 39 1.48 6.92 -14.41
CA GLU A 39 2.77 7.14 -13.77
C GLU A 39 3.41 5.82 -13.29
N LEU A 40 2.62 4.90 -12.73
CA LEU A 40 3.09 3.54 -12.41
C LEU A 40 3.54 2.80 -13.67
N ASP A 41 2.79 2.89 -14.78
CA ASP A 41 3.16 2.30 -16.07
C ASP A 41 4.49 2.85 -16.58
N ARG A 42 4.67 4.17 -16.51
CA ARG A 42 5.91 4.86 -16.91
C ARG A 42 7.11 4.39 -16.08
N LEU A 43 6.96 4.33 -14.76
CA LEU A 43 8.02 3.84 -13.86
C LEU A 43 8.31 2.35 -14.08
N GLY A 44 7.29 1.53 -14.33
CA GLY A 44 7.44 0.12 -14.68
C GLY A 44 8.23 -0.08 -15.97
N ALA A 45 7.98 0.75 -16.99
CA ALA A 45 8.74 0.73 -18.24
C ALA A 45 10.21 1.13 -18.04
N GLU A 46 10.50 2.08 -17.15
CA GLU A 46 11.88 2.42 -16.78
C GLU A 46 12.62 1.29 -16.06
N LEU A 47 11.90 0.49 -15.27
CA LEU A 47 12.48 -0.66 -14.55
C LEU A 47 12.63 -1.91 -15.45
N ALA A 48 11.86 -2.02 -16.53
CA ALA A 48 11.80 -3.20 -17.40
C ALA A 48 13.18 -3.77 -17.82
N PRO A 49 14.24 -2.97 -18.07
CA PRO A 49 15.57 -3.51 -18.39
C PRO A 49 16.23 -4.33 -17.28
N ALA A 50 15.80 -4.18 -16.02
CA ALA A 50 16.33 -4.97 -14.90
C ALA A 50 15.77 -6.40 -14.85
N ARG A 51 14.64 -6.66 -15.52
CA ARG A 51 13.94 -7.95 -15.49
C ARG A 51 14.86 -9.10 -15.92
N GLY A 52 14.89 -10.17 -15.12
CA GLY A 52 15.67 -11.37 -15.41
C GLY A 52 17.13 -11.27 -15.00
N ALA A 53 17.53 -10.17 -14.36
CA ALA A 53 18.78 -10.10 -13.63
C ALA A 53 18.70 -10.96 -12.34
N SER A 54 19.77 -10.95 -11.54
CA SER A 54 19.72 -11.61 -10.24
C SER A 54 18.76 -10.88 -9.29
N PRO A 55 18.16 -11.57 -8.30
CA PRO A 55 17.31 -10.94 -7.27
C PRO A 55 17.95 -9.68 -6.65
N ALA A 56 19.25 -9.73 -6.36
CA ALA A 56 19.98 -8.60 -5.79
C ALA A 56 20.09 -7.42 -6.77
N ALA A 57 20.27 -7.69 -8.07
CA ALA A 57 20.33 -6.66 -9.09
C ALA A 57 18.95 -6.03 -9.36
N GLU A 58 17.87 -6.82 -9.35
CA GLU A 58 16.50 -6.31 -9.47
C GLU A 58 16.11 -5.43 -8.27
N VAL A 59 16.49 -5.84 -7.06
CA VAL A 59 16.32 -5.06 -5.82
C VAL A 59 17.10 -3.75 -5.86
N GLU A 60 18.36 -3.76 -6.31
CA GLU A 60 19.15 -2.54 -6.42
C GLU A 60 18.59 -1.60 -7.51
N ALA A 61 18.12 -2.15 -8.63
CA ALA A 61 17.48 -1.36 -9.68
C ALA A 61 16.20 -0.67 -9.19
N LEU A 62 15.38 -1.35 -8.40
CA LEU A 62 14.21 -0.77 -7.74
C LEU A 62 14.59 0.38 -6.79
N ARG A 63 15.60 0.16 -5.96
CA ARG A 63 16.12 1.17 -5.02
C ARG A 63 16.65 2.40 -5.75
N GLU A 64 17.48 2.21 -6.76
CA GLU A 64 18.07 3.29 -7.56
C GLU A 64 16.98 4.07 -8.31
N LEU A 65 16.03 3.36 -8.94
CA LEU A 65 14.94 4.03 -9.66
C LEU A 65 14.04 4.81 -8.70
N LEU A 66 13.44 4.14 -7.73
CA LEU A 66 12.37 4.74 -6.93
C LEU A 66 12.91 5.58 -5.78
N GLY A 67 13.90 5.08 -5.03
CA GLY A 67 14.43 5.75 -3.84
C GLY A 67 15.44 6.85 -4.13
N VAL A 68 16.25 6.70 -5.19
CA VAL A 68 17.31 7.67 -5.55
C VAL A 68 16.85 8.61 -6.66
N ARG A 69 16.48 8.10 -7.84
CA ARG A 69 16.17 8.94 -9.00
C ARG A 69 14.81 9.64 -8.91
N HIS A 70 13.77 8.93 -8.46
CA HIS A 70 12.41 9.47 -8.30
C HIS A 70 12.09 9.90 -6.86
N ASP A 71 13.07 9.83 -5.96
CA ASP A 71 13.02 10.38 -4.61
C ASP A 71 11.84 9.89 -3.75
N PHE A 72 11.29 8.70 -3.98
CA PHE A 72 10.25 8.14 -3.12
C PHE A 72 10.81 7.85 -1.72
N ALA A 73 10.21 8.48 -0.72
CA ALA A 73 10.65 8.39 0.67
C ALA A 73 9.49 8.57 1.65
N GLY A 74 9.74 8.22 2.90
CA GLY A 74 8.80 8.40 3.99
C GLY A 74 8.40 9.85 4.23
N ALA A 75 7.12 10.09 4.48
CA ALA A 75 6.65 11.35 5.04
C ALA A 75 6.93 11.38 6.55
N VAL A 76 7.78 12.28 7.01
CA VAL A 76 8.15 12.41 8.44
C VAL A 76 7.33 13.48 9.15
N ASP A 77 7.08 14.60 8.47
CA ASP A 77 6.23 15.67 8.97
C ASP A 77 4.77 15.26 8.86
N GLU A 78 3.99 15.52 9.92
CA GLU A 78 2.60 15.07 10.02
C GLU A 78 2.44 13.60 9.59
N TYR A 79 3.35 12.72 10.05
CA TYR A 79 3.46 11.31 9.64
C TYR A 79 2.10 10.64 9.45
N ASP A 80 1.17 10.91 10.36
CA ASP A 80 -0.14 10.29 10.41
C ASP A 80 -1.24 10.99 9.58
N HIS A 81 -0.91 11.95 8.72
CA HIS A 81 -1.86 12.65 7.84
C HIS A 81 -2.56 11.68 6.88
N PRO A 82 -3.90 11.78 6.67
CA PRO A 82 -4.63 10.86 5.79
C PRO A 82 -4.09 10.80 4.37
N ASP A 83 -3.62 11.93 3.82
CA ASP A 83 -3.02 12.01 2.48
C ASP A 83 -1.82 11.07 2.29
N HIS A 84 -1.06 10.77 3.35
CA HIS A 84 0.06 9.81 3.27
C HIS A 84 -0.41 8.36 3.06
N SER A 85 -1.72 8.13 3.10
CA SER A 85 -2.40 6.87 2.80
C SER A 85 -3.17 6.87 1.47
N MET A 86 -3.18 7.98 0.71
CA MET A 86 -3.85 8.08 -0.59
C MET A 86 -2.86 7.80 -1.72
N LEU A 87 -3.08 6.75 -2.52
CA LEU A 87 -2.05 6.28 -3.48
C LEU A 87 -1.70 7.32 -4.54
N ASP A 88 -2.69 8.03 -5.08
CA ASP A 88 -2.50 9.10 -6.06
C ASP A 88 -1.66 10.25 -5.49
N LEU A 89 -1.97 10.71 -4.28
CA LEU A 89 -1.20 11.78 -3.62
C LEU A 89 0.22 11.33 -3.27
N VAL A 90 0.42 10.07 -2.88
CA VAL A 90 1.75 9.50 -2.60
C VAL A 90 2.59 9.41 -3.89
N ILE A 91 1.97 9.04 -5.01
CA ILE A 91 2.62 9.02 -6.33
C ILE A 91 2.99 10.44 -6.76
N GLU A 92 2.08 11.41 -6.61
CA GLU A 92 2.33 12.80 -6.95
C GLU A 92 3.46 13.42 -6.11
N ARG A 93 3.37 13.30 -4.78
CA ARG A 93 4.27 13.96 -3.83
C ARG A 93 5.56 13.19 -3.57
N ARG A 94 5.64 11.92 -4.00
CA ARG A 94 6.74 10.98 -3.69
C ARG A 94 6.98 10.81 -2.19
N ARG A 95 5.95 11.03 -1.37
CA ARG A 95 5.98 10.99 0.10
C ARG A 95 4.75 10.28 0.62
N GLY A 96 4.94 9.30 1.50
CA GLY A 96 3.82 8.53 2.04
C GLY A 96 4.17 7.66 3.24
N LEU A 97 3.19 6.90 3.70
CA LEU A 97 3.37 5.88 4.73
C LEU A 97 4.05 4.63 4.18
N PRO A 98 4.73 3.83 5.03
CA PRO A 98 5.45 2.63 4.59
C PRO A 98 4.63 1.67 3.72
N ILE A 99 3.35 1.48 4.07
CA ILE A 99 2.43 0.60 3.33
C ILE A 99 2.20 1.10 1.90
N VAL A 100 1.93 2.39 1.72
CA VAL A 100 1.59 2.94 0.40
C VAL A 100 2.82 3.09 -0.47
N LEU A 101 3.97 3.46 0.10
CA LEU A 101 5.24 3.41 -0.61
C LEU A 101 5.59 1.99 -1.05
N SER A 102 5.29 0.98 -0.23
CA SER A 102 5.47 -0.43 -0.62
C SER A 102 4.55 -0.82 -1.78
N ILE A 103 3.32 -0.31 -1.84
CA ILE A 103 2.43 -0.50 -2.99
C ILE A 103 3.05 0.09 -4.25
N VAL A 104 3.62 1.31 -4.21
CA VAL A 104 4.33 1.89 -5.36
C VAL A 104 5.45 0.97 -5.85
N TYR A 105 6.29 0.48 -4.94
CA TYR A 105 7.41 -0.42 -5.30
C TYR A 105 6.89 -1.72 -5.92
N VAL A 106 5.87 -2.34 -5.32
CA VAL A 106 5.26 -3.59 -5.79
C VAL A 106 4.61 -3.41 -7.17
N GLU A 107 3.88 -2.32 -7.38
CA GLU A 107 3.16 -2.08 -8.62
C GLU A 107 4.09 -1.71 -9.79
N VAL A 108 5.19 -1.01 -9.51
CA VAL A 108 6.26 -0.77 -10.49
C VAL A 108 6.99 -2.07 -10.83
N ALA A 109 7.33 -2.89 -9.82
CA ALA A 109 7.94 -4.20 -10.03
C ALA A 109 7.04 -5.14 -10.84
N ARG A 110 5.74 -5.19 -10.53
CA ARG A 110 4.73 -6.00 -11.24
C ARG A 110 4.69 -5.66 -12.72
N ARG A 111 4.68 -4.36 -13.06
CA ARG A 111 4.70 -3.87 -14.45
C ARG A 111 6.00 -4.22 -15.18
N ALA A 112 7.12 -4.22 -14.48
CA ALA A 112 8.42 -4.66 -15.01
C ALA A 112 8.57 -6.20 -15.06
N GLY A 113 7.66 -6.96 -14.46
CA GLY A 113 7.76 -8.42 -14.35
C GLY A 113 8.78 -8.92 -13.32
N VAL A 114 9.07 -8.12 -12.29
CA VAL A 114 9.96 -8.44 -11.16
C VAL A 114 9.15 -9.01 -9.99
N ALA A 115 9.68 -10.04 -9.32
CA ALA A 115 8.97 -10.81 -8.29
C ALA A 115 9.03 -10.15 -6.89
N LEU A 116 8.43 -8.95 -6.78
CA LEU A 116 8.33 -8.19 -5.55
C LEU A 116 6.91 -8.26 -4.96
N ALA A 117 6.81 -8.43 -3.64
CA ALA A 117 5.54 -8.38 -2.93
C ALA A 117 5.64 -7.57 -1.64
N GLY A 118 4.52 -7.05 -1.16
CA GLY A 118 4.46 -6.40 0.14
C GLY A 118 4.60 -7.43 1.27
N VAL A 119 5.22 -7.04 2.37
CA VAL A 119 5.45 -7.89 3.54
C VAL A 119 5.04 -7.15 4.81
N GLY A 120 4.03 -7.70 5.48
CA GLY A 120 3.61 -7.25 6.79
C GLY A 120 4.58 -7.69 7.89
N LEU A 121 5.14 -6.73 8.62
CA LEU A 121 5.95 -6.96 9.81
C LEU A 121 5.24 -6.37 11.06
N PRO A 122 5.63 -6.76 12.28
CA PRO A 122 5.17 -6.09 13.49
C PRO A 122 5.52 -4.59 13.44
N ARG A 123 4.49 -3.73 13.47
CA ARG A 123 4.60 -2.25 13.41
C ARG A 123 5.29 -1.68 12.15
N HIS A 124 5.55 -2.49 11.14
CA HIS A 124 6.23 -2.06 9.93
C HIS A 124 5.62 -2.75 8.69
N TYR A 125 5.88 -2.22 7.50
CA TYR A 125 5.45 -2.83 6.25
C TYR A 125 6.47 -2.46 5.18
N VAL A 126 6.93 -3.46 4.45
CA VAL A 126 8.09 -3.38 3.57
C VAL A 126 7.80 -4.08 2.25
N ALA A 127 8.73 -4.02 1.31
CA ALA A 127 8.70 -4.82 0.09
C ALA A 127 9.75 -5.93 0.16
N GLY A 128 9.42 -7.11 -0.37
CA GLY A 128 10.28 -8.28 -0.37
C GLY A 128 10.36 -8.93 -1.74
N HIS A 129 11.58 -9.30 -2.15
CA HIS A 129 11.86 -10.04 -3.37
C HIS A 129 11.99 -11.52 -3.07
N PHE A 130 11.05 -12.34 -3.59
CA PHE A 130 10.92 -13.76 -3.26
C PHE A 130 11.68 -14.70 -4.20
N GLY A 131 12.48 -14.16 -5.12
CA GLY A 131 13.43 -14.94 -5.93
C GLY A 131 14.69 -15.41 -5.18
N ALA A 132 14.81 -15.13 -3.88
CA ALA A 132 15.88 -15.58 -3.00
C ALA A 132 15.30 -16.15 -1.70
N ASP A 133 16.06 -17.04 -1.05
CA ASP A 133 15.72 -17.60 0.26
C ASP A 133 16.90 -17.42 1.24
N PRO A 134 16.75 -16.61 2.31
CA PRO A 134 15.57 -15.82 2.66
C PRO A 134 15.29 -14.67 1.66
N PRO A 135 14.04 -14.15 1.59
CA PRO A 135 13.68 -13.04 0.72
C PRO A 135 14.53 -11.79 0.97
N LEU A 136 14.88 -11.07 -0.09
CA LEU A 136 15.59 -9.79 0.01
C LEU A 136 14.59 -8.68 0.33
N LEU A 137 14.81 -7.95 1.42
CA LEU A 137 13.88 -6.92 1.89
C LEU A 137 14.39 -5.52 1.57
N LEU A 138 13.46 -4.67 1.13
CA LEU A 138 13.63 -3.24 0.91
C LEU A 138 12.71 -2.49 1.88
N ASP A 139 13.17 -1.38 2.43
CA ASP A 139 12.34 -0.40 3.13
C ASP A 139 11.99 0.79 2.22
N PRO A 140 10.81 0.81 1.57
CA PRO A 140 10.38 1.93 0.74
C PRO A 140 10.27 3.26 1.49
N PHE A 141 10.02 3.24 2.80
CA PHE A 141 10.01 4.45 3.62
C PHE A 141 11.43 5.03 3.74
N GLY A 142 12.41 4.16 3.92
CA GLY A 142 13.84 4.44 3.90
C GLY A 142 14.47 4.47 2.50
N ARG A 143 13.73 4.86 1.45
CA ARG A 143 14.24 4.96 0.05
C ARG A 143 14.74 3.64 -0.54
N GLY A 144 14.11 2.54 -0.16
CA GLY A 144 14.54 1.20 -0.56
C GLY A 144 15.82 0.75 0.14
N ALA A 145 16.12 1.25 1.35
CA ALA A 145 17.26 0.75 2.11
C ALA A 145 17.11 -0.77 2.36
N PRO A 146 18.19 -1.56 2.18
CA PRO A 146 18.12 -2.99 2.41
C PRO A 146 17.90 -3.27 3.90
N LEU A 147 17.06 -4.26 4.20
CA LEU A 147 16.87 -4.76 5.56
C LEU A 147 17.53 -6.12 5.74
N GLY A 148 17.83 -6.46 6.99
CA GLY A 148 18.40 -7.75 7.34
C GLY A 148 17.51 -8.92 6.95
N ALA A 149 18.14 -10.02 6.54
CA ALA A 149 17.48 -11.27 6.19
C ALA A 149 16.59 -11.78 7.33
N GLN A 150 15.36 -12.17 6.98
CA GLN A 150 14.37 -12.71 7.92
C GLN A 150 13.74 -13.98 7.33
N PRO A 151 13.88 -15.14 7.97
CA PRO A 151 13.29 -16.39 7.50
C PRO A 151 11.79 -16.44 7.78
N GLY A 152 11.06 -17.26 7.01
CA GLY A 152 9.63 -17.55 7.27
C GLY A 152 8.67 -16.41 6.92
N LEU A 153 9.12 -15.43 6.13
CA LEU A 153 8.25 -14.37 5.62
C LEU A 153 7.35 -14.88 4.50
N ARG A 154 6.14 -14.30 4.41
CA ARG A 154 5.20 -14.54 3.32
C ARG A 154 4.80 -13.23 2.65
N PRO A 155 4.47 -13.25 1.35
CA PRO A 155 3.77 -12.15 0.71
C PRO A 155 2.47 -11.81 1.45
N SER A 156 2.18 -10.52 1.59
CA SER A 156 0.88 -10.01 2.01
C SER A 156 -0.09 -10.03 0.83
N GLY A 157 -1.31 -10.50 1.07
CA GLY A 157 -2.37 -10.45 0.07
C GLY A 157 -2.88 -9.02 -0.19
N VAL A 158 -3.58 -8.83 -1.30
CA VAL A 158 -4.17 -7.52 -1.68
C VAL A 158 -5.14 -7.02 -0.61
N HIS A 159 -6.10 -7.87 -0.20
CA HIS A 159 -7.06 -7.55 0.86
C HIS A 159 -6.38 -7.23 2.20
N GLU A 160 -5.35 -8.00 2.58
CA GLU A 160 -4.58 -7.75 3.81
C GLU A 160 -3.86 -6.39 3.76
N THR A 161 -3.31 -6.04 2.61
CA THR A 161 -2.56 -4.80 2.39
C THR A 161 -3.49 -3.58 2.49
N VAL A 162 -4.63 -3.62 1.80
CA VAL A 162 -5.63 -2.55 1.82
C VAL A 162 -6.31 -2.43 3.20
N ALA A 163 -6.55 -3.54 3.90
CA ALA A 163 -7.03 -3.51 5.28
C ALA A 163 -6.09 -2.73 6.21
N ARG A 164 -4.78 -2.86 6.02
CA ARG A 164 -3.78 -2.08 6.79
C ARG A 164 -3.77 -0.60 6.41
N MET A 165 -3.99 -0.26 5.14
CA MET A 165 -4.19 1.14 4.73
C MET A 165 -5.40 1.75 5.42
N LEU A 166 -6.54 1.07 5.40
CA LEU A 166 -7.75 1.51 6.08
C LEU A 166 -7.55 1.63 7.59
N ASN A 167 -6.79 0.71 8.21
CA ASN A 167 -6.44 0.81 9.62
C ASN A 167 -5.65 2.09 9.95
N ASN A 168 -4.71 2.49 9.08
CA ASN A 168 -4.01 3.77 9.24
C ASN A 168 -4.98 4.95 9.15
N LEU A 169 -5.92 4.92 8.21
CA LEU A 169 -6.93 5.97 8.02
C LEU A 169 -7.89 6.08 9.20
N VAL A 170 -8.38 4.95 9.71
CA VAL A 170 -9.18 4.92 10.96
C VAL A 170 -8.42 5.64 12.08
N GLY A 171 -7.16 5.28 12.30
CA GLY A 171 -6.33 5.95 13.33
C GLY A 171 -6.14 7.44 13.05
N SER A 172 -5.87 7.80 11.80
CA SER A 172 -5.59 9.18 11.37
C SER A 172 -6.79 10.10 11.58
N TYR A 173 -7.96 9.70 11.09
CA TYR A 173 -9.20 10.47 11.22
C TYR A 173 -9.66 10.57 12.67
N ARG A 174 -9.54 9.49 13.46
CA ARG A 174 -9.83 9.52 14.91
C ARG A 174 -9.00 10.55 15.65
N ARG A 175 -7.68 10.58 15.42
CA ARG A 175 -6.79 11.55 16.09
C ARG A 175 -7.10 13.00 15.73
N ARG A 176 -7.72 13.23 14.58
CA ARG A 176 -8.17 14.54 14.09
C ARG A 176 -9.61 14.89 14.49
N GLY A 177 -10.31 14.00 15.19
CA GLY A 177 -11.71 14.19 15.57
C GLY A 177 -12.72 13.99 14.43
N ASP A 178 -12.28 13.52 13.25
CA ASP A 178 -13.14 13.23 12.11
C ASP A 178 -13.75 11.82 12.25
N LEU A 179 -14.69 11.67 13.17
CA LEU A 179 -15.31 10.37 13.46
C LEU A 179 -16.10 9.83 12.26
N SER A 180 -16.70 10.69 11.45
CA SER A 180 -17.45 10.27 10.25
C SER A 180 -16.54 9.55 9.25
N ARG A 181 -15.39 10.14 8.90
CA ARG A 181 -14.44 9.47 8.00
C ARG A 181 -13.75 8.27 8.66
N ALA A 182 -13.49 8.31 9.96
CA ALA A 182 -12.99 7.15 10.69
C ALA A 182 -13.95 5.96 10.61
N ILE A 183 -15.26 6.20 10.76
CA ILE A 183 -16.29 5.16 10.65
C ILE A 183 -16.38 4.66 9.21
N ARG A 184 -16.34 5.54 8.20
CA ARG A 184 -16.34 5.11 6.79
C ARG A 184 -15.15 4.20 6.48
N ALA A 185 -13.94 4.56 6.90
CA ALA A 185 -12.76 3.71 6.74
C ALA A 185 -12.90 2.37 7.48
N ALA A 186 -13.54 2.36 8.66
CA ALA A 186 -13.80 1.14 9.41
C ALA A 186 -14.85 0.24 8.73
N GLU A 187 -15.89 0.80 8.12
CA GLU A 187 -16.89 0.07 7.33
C GLU A 187 -16.26 -0.57 6.10
N MET A 188 -15.45 0.18 5.35
CA MET A 188 -14.75 -0.32 4.16
C MET A 188 -13.87 -1.54 4.46
N ARG A 189 -13.31 -1.68 5.67
CA ARG A 189 -12.53 -2.88 6.05
C ARG A 189 -13.38 -4.15 6.06
N LEU A 190 -14.68 -4.03 6.35
CA LEU A 190 -15.61 -5.16 6.37
C LEU A 190 -16.08 -5.55 4.96
N GLU A 191 -15.87 -4.69 3.96
CA GLU A 191 -16.13 -4.99 2.55
C GLU A 191 -15.04 -5.89 1.94
N LEU A 192 -13.85 -5.94 2.55
CA LEU A 192 -12.71 -6.75 2.09
C LEU A 192 -12.89 -8.25 2.38
N ARG A 193 -12.29 -9.08 1.54
CA ARG A 193 -12.28 -10.55 1.70
C ARG A 193 -11.21 -10.99 2.69
N LEU A 194 -11.50 -10.81 3.98
CA LEU A 194 -10.64 -11.21 5.09
C LEU A 194 -11.17 -12.46 5.80
N ASP A 195 -10.32 -13.09 6.61
CA ASP A 195 -10.73 -14.20 7.47
C ASP A 195 -11.72 -13.75 8.56
N GLU A 196 -12.51 -14.71 9.05
CA GLU A 196 -13.54 -14.45 10.07
C GLU A 196 -12.97 -13.84 11.38
N PRO A 197 -11.82 -14.28 11.92
CA PRO A 197 -11.21 -13.63 13.07
C PRO A 197 -10.92 -12.14 12.85
N SER A 198 -10.36 -11.77 11.69
CA SER A 198 -10.07 -10.37 11.34
C SER A 198 -11.35 -9.55 11.21
N LYS A 199 -12.39 -10.10 10.57
CA LYS A 199 -13.69 -9.43 10.45
C LYS A 199 -14.32 -9.19 11.82
N ALA A 200 -14.37 -10.20 12.69
CA ALA A 200 -14.93 -10.06 14.04
C ALA A 200 -14.24 -8.95 14.86
N LEU A 201 -12.91 -8.83 14.74
CA LEU A 201 -12.15 -7.74 15.37
C LEU A 201 -12.56 -6.37 14.82
N PHE A 202 -12.68 -6.23 13.50
CA PHE A 202 -13.06 -4.97 12.86
C PHE A 202 -14.52 -4.58 13.14
N GLU A 203 -15.43 -5.54 13.23
CA GLU A 203 -16.81 -5.28 13.66
C GLU A 203 -16.88 -4.77 15.10
N ALA A 204 -16.09 -5.36 16.00
CA ALA A 204 -16.02 -4.90 17.39
C ALA A 204 -15.47 -3.46 17.49
N GLU A 205 -14.43 -3.14 16.71
CA GLU A 205 -13.91 -1.78 16.63
C GLU A 205 -14.95 -0.80 16.05
N LEU A 206 -15.63 -1.17 14.97
CA LEU A 206 -16.66 -0.33 14.34
C LEU A 206 -17.82 -0.04 15.32
N ARG A 207 -18.27 -1.04 16.09
CA ARG A 207 -19.26 -0.83 17.15
C ARG A 207 -18.76 0.16 18.19
N SER A 208 -17.50 0.04 18.61
CA SER A 208 -16.89 0.98 19.55
C SER A 208 -16.85 2.40 18.98
N LEU A 209 -16.44 2.58 17.71
CA LEU A 209 -16.40 3.89 17.07
C LEU A 209 -17.77 4.57 17.02
N ARG A 210 -18.80 3.83 16.59
CA ARG A 210 -20.18 4.34 16.52
C ARG A 210 -20.75 4.72 17.88
N ALA A 211 -20.35 4.03 18.95
CA ALA A 211 -20.78 4.38 20.30
C ALA A 211 -20.29 5.77 20.77
N HIS A 212 -19.21 6.30 20.18
CA HIS A 212 -18.70 7.65 20.50
C HIS A 212 -19.43 8.78 19.75
N LEU A 213 -20.35 8.46 18.82
CA LEU A 213 -21.21 9.45 18.15
C LEU A 213 -22.50 9.76 18.91
N ASN A 214 -22.88 8.89 19.86
CA ASN A 214 -24.10 9.00 20.68
C ASN A 214 -23.80 9.70 22.00
#